data_AF-A0A6L7G2F8-F1
#
_entry.id   AF-A0A6L7G2F8-F1
#
_cell.length_a   1.000
_cell.length_b   1.000
_cell.length_c   1.000
_cell.angle_alpha   90.00
_cell.angle_beta   90.00
_cell.angle_gamma   90.00
#
_symmetry.space_group_name_H-M   'P 1'
#
loop_
_entity.id
_entity.type
_entity.pdbx_description
1 polymer ?
#
loop_
_entity_poly.entity_id
_entity_poly.type
_entity_poly.pdbx_seq_one_letter_code
_entity_poly.pdbx_strand_id
1 'polypeptide(L)' 'MGTIRTSTYRPTLKETQQGRWYILFELYDDTGIPAVDRGDRQAAIMLPEGATEEQARALQSALHMKGAEFAFIE' A
#
# COMPACT_ATOMS: atom_id res chain seq x y z
N MET A 1 2.24 9.36 24.25
CA MET A 1 2.20 8.24 23.29
C MET A 1 1.25 8.66 22.20
N GLY A 2 1.67 8.58 20.93
CA GLY A 2 0.80 8.90 19.79
C GLY A 2 -0.36 7.92 19.66
N THR A 3 -1.42 8.33 18.98
CA THR A 3 -2.57 7.47 18.69
C THR A 3 -2.21 6.53 17.54
N ILE A 4 -2.49 5.23 17.69
CA ILE A 4 -2.33 4.24 16.60
C ILE A 4 -3.70 3.93 16.03
N ARG A 5 -3.86 4.16 14.72
CA ARG A 5 -5.04 3.74 13.95
C ARG A 5 -4.61 2.67 12.96
N THR A 6 -5.35 1.56 12.87
CA THR A 6 -5.04 0.48 11.91
C THR A 6 -6.10 0.37 10.82
N SER A 7 -5.71 -0.23 9.69
CA SER A 7 -6.60 -0.53 8.56
C SER A 7 -6.14 -1.80 7.87
N THR A 8 -7.07 -2.57 7.32
CA THR A 8 -6.67 -3.65 6.40
C THR A 8 -6.16 -3.05 5.10
N TYR A 9 -5.34 -3.79 4.37
CA TYR A 9 -4.76 -3.29 3.12
C TYR A 9 -4.68 -4.36 2.04
N ARG A 10 -4.66 -3.89 0.79
CA ARG A 10 -4.31 -4.68 -0.39
C ARG A 10 -3.13 -4.02 -1.11
N PRO A 11 -1.97 -4.69 -1.21
CA PRO A 11 -0.85 -4.17 -1.97
C PRO A 11 -1.06 -4.43 -3.46
N THR A 12 -1.18 -3.36 -4.25
CA THR A 12 -1.38 -3.41 -5.70
C THR A 12 -0.15 -2.84 -6.40
N LEU A 13 0.44 -3.62 -7.32
CA LEU A 13 1.53 -3.16 -8.17
C LEU A 13 1.00 -2.20 -9.25
N LYS A 14 1.66 -1.06 -9.40
CA LYS A 14 1.32 -0.01 -10.38
C LYS A 14 2.60 0.57 -10.99
N GLU A 15 2.46 1.20 -12.14
CA GLU A 15 3.54 1.90 -12.84
C GLU A 15 3.15 3.37 -13.03
N THR A 16 4.12 4.27 -12.86
CA THR A 16 3.95 5.69 -13.19
C THR A 16 4.05 5.92 -14.69
N GLN A 17 3.64 7.10 -15.16
CA GLN A 17 3.79 7.48 -16.57
C GLN A 17 5.27 7.53 -17.04
N GLN A 18 6.21 7.59 -16.10
CA GLN A 18 7.66 7.65 -16.34
C GLN A 18 8.32 6.26 -16.30
N GLY A 19 7.54 5.18 -16.21
CA GLY A 19 8.04 3.81 -16.18
C GLY A 19 8.56 3.34 -14.82
N ARG A 20 8.29 4.10 -13.75
CA ARG A 20 8.72 3.75 -12.39
C ARG A 20 7.65 2.95 -11.66
N TRP A 21 8.00 1.79 -11.13
CA TRP A 21 7.12 0.92 -10.35
C TRP A 21 6.85 1.48 -8.95
N TYR A 22 5.65 1.21 -8.43
CA TYR A 22 5.27 1.46 -7.05
C TYR A 22 4.24 0.46 -6.55
N ILE A 23 4.25 0.21 -5.24
CA ILE A 23 3.21 -0.58 -4.57
C ILE A 23 2.24 0.38 -3.91
N LEU A 24 1.02 0.45 -4.41
CA LEU A 24 -0.08 1.17 -3.77
C LEU A 24 -0.67 0.31 -2.67
N PHE A 25 -0.87 0.88 -1.49
CA PHE A 25 -1.67 0.26 -0.43
C PHE A 25 -3.10 0.77 -0.53
N GLU A 26 -3.98 -0.05 -1.09
CA GLU A 26 -5.42 0.19 -1.04
C GLU A 26 -5.88 -0.15 0.38
N LEU A 27 -6.29 0.87 1.14
CA LEU A 27 -6.64 0.73 2.55
C LEU A 27 -8.16 0.62 2.69
N TYR A 28 -8.60 -0.25 3.59
CA TYR A 28 -10.01 -0.48 3.87
C TYR A 28 -10.27 -0.42 5.37
N ASP A 29 -11.42 0.14 5.73
CA ASP A 29 -11.93 0.06 7.09
C ASP A 29 -12.49 -1.35 7.41
N ASP A 30 -13.01 -1.51 8.62
CA ASP A 30 -13.62 -2.74 9.13
C ASP A 30 -14.90 -3.14 8.38
N THR A 31 -15.54 -2.19 7.70
CA THR A 31 -16.71 -2.44 6.85
C THR A 31 -16.34 -2.85 5.42
N GLY A 32 -15.06 -2.74 5.06
CA GLY A 32 -14.55 -3.03 3.72
C GLY A 32 -14.71 -1.86 2.74
N ILE A 33 -15.05 -0.66 3.21
CA ILE A 33 -15.10 0.54 2.38
C ILE A 33 -13.67 1.04 2.16
N PRO A 34 -13.28 1.38 0.90
CA PRO A 34 -11.99 2.00 0.63
C PRO A 34 -11.84 3.31 1.42
N ALA A 35 -10.74 3.46 2.16
CA ALA A 35 -10.48 4.65 2.97
C ALA A 35 -10.44 5.94 2.12
N VAL A 36 -10.00 5.82 0.85
CA VAL A 36 -9.98 6.94 -0.10
C VAL A 36 -11.37 7.53 -0.37
N ASP A 37 -12.44 6.72 -0.29
CA ASP A 37 -13.81 7.19 -0.51
C ASP A 37 -14.31 8.11 0.62
N ARG A 38 -13.63 8.07 1.78
CA ARG A 38 -13.86 9.01 2.90
C ARG A 38 -12.90 10.21 2.88
N GLY A 39 -12.05 10.30 1.86
CA GLY A 39 -11.00 11.32 1.76
C GLY A 39 -9.75 11.03 2.58
N ASP A 40 -9.56 9.81 3.09
CA ASP A 40 -8.30 9.44 3.73
C ASP A 40 -7.14 9.41 2.70
N ARG A 41 -5.92 9.71 3.17
CA ARG A 41 -4.71 9.68 2.34
C ARG A 41 -4.35 8.25 1.96
N GLN A 42 -3.95 8.05 0.71
CA GLN A 42 -3.36 6.79 0.26
C GLN A 42 -1.86 6.71 0.60
N ALA A 43 -1.35 5.50 0.79
CA ALA A 43 0.07 5.23 1.01
C ALA A 43 0.64 4.39 -0.13
N ALA A 44 1.89 4.64 -0.51
CA ALA A 44 2.58 3.86 -1.52
C ALA A 44 4.08 3.73 -1.22
N ILE A 45 4.69 2.63 -1.65
CA ILE A 45 6.15 2.46 -1.72
C ILE A 45 6.59 2.67 -3.16
N MET A 46 7.38 3.71 -3.40
CA MET A 46 8.03 3.93 -4.69
C MET A 46 9.29 3.06 -4.77
N LEU A 47 9.40 2.23 -5.82
CA LEU A 47 10.63 1.45 -6.04
C LEU A 47 11.75 2.35 -6.56
N PRO A 48 13.03 1.99 -6.37
CA PRO A 48 14.14 2.73 -6.97
C PRO A 48 14.06 2.72 -8.51
N GLU A 49 14.68 3.71 -9.14
CA GLU A 49 14.84 3.71 -10.60
C GLU A 49 15.61 2.46 -11.06
N GLY A 50 15.20 1.90 -12.20
CA GLY A 50 15.78 0.67 -12.74
C GLY A 50 15.30 -0.63 -12.06
N ALA A 51 14.42 -0.56 -11.06
CA ALA A 51 13.78 -1.76 -10.52
C ALA A 51 12.99 -2.49 -11.60
N THR A 52 13.16 -3.81 -11.67
CA THR A 52 12.43 -4.65 -12.64
C THR A 52 11.02 -4.95 -12.15
N GLU A 53 10.13 -5.32 -13.08
CA GLU A 53 8.78 -5.78 -12.73
C GLU A 53 8.83 -7.02 -11.81
N GLU A 54 9.79 -7.92 -12.02
CA GLU A 54 9.99 -9.10 -11.17
C GLU A 54 10.29 -8.72 -9.72
N GLN A 55 11.21 -7.75 -9.51
CA GLN A 55 11.51 -7.22 -8.17
C GLN A 55 10.27 -6.56 -7.56
N ALA A 56 9.48 -5.86 -8.36
CA ALA A 56 8.25 -5.22 -7.91
C ALA A 56 7.17 -6.24 -7.50
N ARG A 57 7.03 -7.33 -8.26
CA ARG A 57 6.12 -8.45 -7.94
C ARG A 57 6.57 -9.22 -6.71
N ALA A 58 7.87 -9.43 -6.54
CA ALA A 58 8.43 -10.05 -5.35
C ALA A 58 8.11 -9.23 -4.09
N LEU A 59 8.30 -7.90 -4.15
CA LEU A 59 7.93 -7.01 -3.05
C LEU A 59 6.42 -7.02 -2.78
N GLN A 60 5.58 -6.94 -3.82
CA GLN A 60 4.13 -7.00 -3.68
C GLN A 60 3.67 -8.29 -2.99
N SER A 61 4.27 -9.43 -3.36
CA SER A 61 3.97 -10.73 -2.75
C SER A 61 4.42 -10.78 -1.29
N ALA A 62 5.62 -10.26 -0.98
CA ALA A 62 6.13 -10.20 0.38
C ALA A 62 5.27 -9.31 1.29
N LEU A 63 4.69 -8.23 0.74
CA LEU A 63 3.78 -7.34 1.46
C LEU A 63 2.37 -7.90 1.60
N HIS A 64 1.97 -8.93 0.85
CA HIS A 64 0.63 -9.51 0.93
C HIS A 64 0.55 -10.58 2.04
N MET A 65 0.52 -10.12 3.30
CA MET A 65 0.50 -10.99 4.47
C MET A 65 -0.91 -11.11 5.05
N LYS A 66 -1.39 -12.35 5.22
CA LYS A 66 -2.71 -12.61 5.82
C LYS A 66 -2.76 -12.06 7.26
N GLY A 67 -3.73 -11.20 7.53
CA GLY A 67 -3.96 -10.64 8.86
C GLY A 67 -2.99 -9.52 9.27
N ALA A 68 -2.09 -9.10 8.39
CA ALA A 68 -1.32 -7.88 8.62
C ALA A 68 -2.22 -6.65 8.43
N GLU A 69 -1.93 -5.60 9.20
CA GLU A 69 -2.63 -4.33 9.15
C GLU A 69 -1.66 -3.19 8.83
N PHE A 70 -2.17 -2.15 8.19
CA PHE A 70 -1.46 -0.90 7.99
C PHE A 70 -1.73 0.02 9.18
N ALA A 71 -0.68 0.49 9.85
CA ALA A 71 -0.78 1.36 11.01
C ALA A 71 -0.40 2.81 10.68
N PHE A 72 -1.23 3.74 11.14
CA PHE A 72 -0.96 5.18 11.14
C PHE A 72 -0.59 5.61 12.56
N ILE A 73 0.54 6.31 12.69
CA ILE A 73 1.03 6.84 13.96
C ILE A 73 0.92 8.37 13.87
N GLU A 74 0.09 8.96 14.74
CA GLU A 74 -0.14 10.40 14.86
C GLU A 74 0.64 11.03 16.03
#